data_AF-A0A7S4G3T8-F1
#
_entry.id   AF-A0A7S4G3T8-F1
#
_cell.length_a   1.000
_cell.length_b   1.000
_cell.length_c   1.000
_cell.angle_alpha   90.00
_cell.angle_beta   90.00
_cell.angle_gamma   90.00
#
_symmetry.space_group_name_H-M   'P 1'
#
loop_
_entity.id
_entity.type
_entity.pdbx_description
1 polymer ?
#
loop_
_entity_poly.entity_id
_entity_poly.type
_entity_poly.pdbx_seq_one_letter_code
_entity_poly.pdbx_strand_id
1 'polypeptide(L)'
;MKTFLCLVILSSPMVVIGPTELEEMGFSFDSQLIRHGWEKVKRALLRYKSLHEDLLVPNDFVIPNGHDWAEDLWGMQLGVTASHIRNKSSYSTFKPQLEEMGFS
;
A
#
# COMPACT_ATOMS: atom_id res chain seq x y z
N MET A 1 -54.57 24.03 -10.96
CA MET A 1 -53.80 23.88 -12.22
C MET A 1 -52.32 23.90 -11.89
N LYS A 2 -51.57 22.98 -12.50
CA LYS A 2 -50.10 22.84 -12.48
C LYS A 2 -49.52 22.14 -11.25
N THR A 3 -49.83 20.85 -11.23
CA THR A 3 -48.82 19.78 -11.18
C THR A 3 -47.40 20.24 -11.50
N PHE A 4 -46.49 20.06 -10.54
CA PHE A 4 -45.11 19.69 -10.80
C PHE A 4 -44.82 18.43 -10.00
N LEU A 5 -44.84 17.30 -10.72
CA LEU A 5 -44.24 16.05 -10.28
C LEU A 5 -42.75 16.33 -10.01
N CYS A 6 -42.33 16.26 -8.76
CA CYS A 6 -40.93 15.97 -8.42
C CYS A 6 -40.93 14.57 -7.80
N LEU A 7 -41.10 13.57 -8.66
CA LEU A 7 -41.13 12.16 -8.29
C LEU A 7 -39.77 11.53 -8.62
N VAL A 8 -38.74 11.86 -7.83
CA VAL A 8 -37.49 11.07 -7.73
C VAL A 8 -36.76 11.41 -6.43
N ILE A 9 -37.45 11.32 -5.28
CA ILE A 9 -36.75 11.24 -3.98
C ILE A 9 -37.51 10.26 -3.07
N LEU A 10 -37.65 9.00 -3.48
CA LEU A 10 -37.95 7.92 -2.55
C LEU A 10 -37.17 6.67 -2.99
N SER A 11 -36.34 6.14 -2.08
CA SER A 11 -35.70 4.82 -2.13
C SER A 11 -34.33 4.68 -2.81
N SER A 12 -33.35 5.51 -2.47
CA SER A 12 -32.00 4.97 -2.30
C SER A 12 -31.73 4.92 -0.80
N PRO A 13 -31.49 3.76 -0.18
CA PRO A 13 -30.94 3.77 1.17
C PRO A 13 -29.65 4.56 1.07
N MET A 14 -29.46 5.51 1.98
CA MET A 14 -28.16 6.09 2.25
C MET A 14 -27.22 4.90 2.49
N VAL A 15 -26.41 4.54 1.49
CA VAL A 15 -25.53 3.38 1.58
C VAL A 15 -24.48 3.76 2.62
N VAL A 16 -24.68 3.26 3.83
CA VAL A 16 -23.70 3.40 4.91
C VAL A 16 -22.64 2.34 4.63
N ILE A 17 -21.69 2.66 3.75
CA ILE A 17 -20.59 1.76 3.41
C ILE A 17 -19.68 1.65 4.62
N GLY A 18 -19.56 0.44 5.19
CA GLY A 18 -18.62 0.17 6.28
C GLY A 18 -17.16 0.12 5.76
N PRO A 19 -16.16 0.25 6.64
CA PRO A 19 -14.75 0.18 6.24
C PRO A 19 -14.42 -1.15 5.53
N THR A 20 -15.08 -2.25 5.92
CA THR A 20 -14.90 -3.58 5.33
C THR A 20 -15.46 -3.69 3.89
N GLU A 21 -16.62 -3.11 3.61
CA GLU A 21 -17.15 -3.05 2.23
C GLU A 21 -16.26 -2.18 1.33
N LEU A 22 -15.67 -1.12 1.87
CA LEU A 22 -14.78 -0.26 1.10
C LEU A 22 -13.47 -1.01 0.75
N GLU A 23 -12.95 -1.81 1.68
CA GLU A 23 -11.81 -2.72 1.42
C GLU A 23 -12.14 -3.76 0.34
N GLU A 24 -13.34 -4.34 0.34
CA GLU A 24 -13.82 -5.25 -0.72
C GLU A 24 -13.90 -4.55 -2.09
N MET A 25 -14.21 -3.26 -2.11
CA MET A 25 -14.21 -2.41 -3.31
C MET A 25 -12.80 -1.95 -3.72
N GLY A 26 -11.75 -2.37 -3.01
CA GLY A 26 -10.36 -2.07 -3.32
C GLY A 26 -9.84 -0.74 -2.76
N PHE A 27 -10.58 -0.07 -1.87
CA PHE A 27 -10.03 1.04 -1.11
C PHE A 27 -9.09 0.50 -0.03
N SER A 28 -7.90 1.09 0.05
CA SER A 28 -7.00 0.88 1.18
C SER A 28 -6.87 2.15 1.98
N PHE A 29 -6.92 2.03 3.29
CA PHE A 29 -6.60 3.11 4.23
C PHE A 29 -5.12 3.10 4.65
N ASP A 30 -4.33 2.18 4.11
CA ASP A 30 -2.91 2.11 4.37
C ASP A 30 -2.18 3.25 3.64
N SER A 31 -1.84 4.28 4.41
CA SER A 31 -1.09 5.45 3.92
C SER A 31 0.21 5.10 3.19
N GLN A 32 0.89 4.01 3.57
CA GLN A 32 2.11 3.57 2.88
C GLN A 32 1.79 2.97 1.52
N LEU A 33 0.78 2.10 1.47
CA LEU A 33 0.30 1.52 0.23
C LEU A 33 -0.17 2.60 -0.75
N ILE A 34 -0.88 3.63 -0.27
CA ILE A 34 -1.28 4.78 -1.08
C ILE A 34 -0.05 5.57 -1.57
N ARG A 35 0.91 5.84 -0.68
CA ARG A 35 2.06 6.70 -0.99
C ARG A 35 3.02 6.06 -1.98
N HIS A 36 3.31 4.78 -1.82
CA HIS A 36 4.36 4.10 -2.58
C HIS A 36 3.82 3.09 -3.58
N GLY A 37 2.66 2.50 -3.32
CA GLY A 37 2.16 1.35 -4.08
C GLY A 37 2.93 0.07 -3.74
N TRP A 38 2.25 -1.07 -3.83
CA TRP A 38 2.85 -2.36 -3.51
C TRP A 38 4.00 -2.73 -4.46
N GLU A 39 3.81 -2.56 -5.77
CA GLU A 39 4.79 -2.97 -6.77
C GLU A 39 6.14 -2.26 -6.62
N LYS A 40 6.14 -0.99 -6.22
CA LYS A 40 7.39 -0.26 -5.94
C LYS A 40 8.10 -0.81 -4.71
N VAL A 41 7.36 -1.04 -3.63
CA VAL A 41 7.91 -1.58 -2.38
C VAL A 41 8.44 -3.00 -2.58
N LYS A 42 7.69 -3.85 -3.28
CA LYS A 42 8.13 -5.21 -3.63
C LYS A 42 9.44 -5.19 -4.43
N ARG A 43 9.53 -4.37 -5.49
CA ARG A 43 10.79 -4.23 -6.26
C ARG A 43 11.94 -3.73 -5.40
N ALA A 44 11.69 -2.75 -4.54
CA ALA A 44 12.70 -2.22 -3.64
C ALA A 44 13.22 -3.27 -2.65
N LEU A 45 12.32 -4.05 -2.04
CA LEU A 45 12.68 -5.15 -1.13
C LEU A 45 13.46 -6.27 -1.85
N LEU A 46 13.01 -6.69 -3.03
CA LEU A 46 13.72 -7.69 -3.83
C LEU A 46 15.12 -7.21 -4.23
N ARG A 47 15.25 -5.94 -4.60
CA ARG A 47 16.56 -5.37 -4.95
C ARG A 47 17.48 -5.28 -3.74
N TYR A 48 16.96 -4.84 -2.59
CA TYR A 48 17.71 -4.86 -1.34
C TYR A 48 18.24 -6.27 -1.04
N LYS A 49 17.37 -7.28 -1.11
CA LYS A 49 17.75 -8.68 -0.91
C LYS A 49 18.82 -9.16 -1.88
N SER A 50 18.77 -8.72 -3.14
CA SER A 50 19.81 -9.04 -4.13
C SER A 50 21.17 -8.41 -3.81
N LEU A 51 21.21 -7.29 -3.08
CA LEU A 51 22.44 -6.56 -2.75
C LEU A 51 23.03 -7.00 -1.40
N HIS A 52 22.17 -7.40 -0.46
CA HIS A 52 22.54 -7.69 0.93
C HIS A 52 22.31 -9.15 1.34
N GLU A 53 21.74 -9.98 0.47
CA GLU A 53 21.37 -11.40 0.69
C GLU A 53 20.26 -11.62 1.74
N ASP A 54 19.94 -10.60 2.54
CA ASP A 54 18.89 -10.61 3.55
C ASP A 54 17.82 -9.51 3.31
N LEU A 55 16.80 -9.52 4.16
CA LEU A 55 15.74 -8.50 4.21
C LEU A 55 15.76 -7.74 5.53
N LEU A 56 16.91 -7.65 6.20
CA LEU A 56 17.13 -6.91 7.45
C LEU A 56 17.42 -5.44 7.17
N VAL A 57 16.48 -4.79 6.48
CA VAL A 57 16.58 -3.38 6.12
C VAL A 57 16.66 -2.51 7.39
N PRO A 58 17.75 -1.72 7.59
CA PRO A 58 17.87 -0.74 8.67
C PRO A 58 16.73 0.29 8.60
N ASN A 59 16.26 0.78 9.75
CA ASN A 59 15.10 1.68 9.80
C ASN A 59 15.34 3.02 9.09
N ASP A 60 16.57 3.53 9.14
CA ASP A 60 17.02 4.78 8.53
C ASP A 60 17.48 4.61 7.06
N PHE A 61 17.39 3.40 6.51
CA PHE A 61 17.82 3.14 5.14
C PHE A 61 16.94 3.89 4.13
N VAL A 62 17.60 4.77 3.37
CA VAL A 62 17.03 5.49 2.24
C VAL A 62 17.72 5.01 0.97
N ILE A 63 16.93 4.68 -0.05
CA ILE A 63 17.47 4.23 -1.34
C ILE A 63 18.33 5.35 -1.95
N PRO A 64 19.64 5.11 -2.17
CA PRO A 64 20.52 6.12 -2.73
C PRO A 64 20.27 6.29 -4.23
N ASN A 65 20.63 7.46 -4.76
CA ASN A 65 20.71 7.66 -6.20
C ASN A 65 21.88 6.85 -6.75
N GLY A 66 21.64 5.96 -7.71
CA GLY A 66 22.71 5.17 -8.30
C GLY A 66 22.22 4.09 -9.26
N HIS A 67 23.15 3.57 -10.05
CA HIS A 67 22.90 2.53 -11.07
C HIS A 67 22.36 1.22 -10.48
N ASP A 68 22.59 0.97 -9.20
CA ASP A 68 22.06 -0.20 -8.51
C ASP A 68 20.55 -0.14 -8.30
N TRP A 69 19.91 1.01 -8.44
CA TRP A 69 18.48 1.18 -8.17
C TRP A 69 17.79 1.84 -9.35
N ALA A 70 16.56 1.41 -9.64
CA ALA A 70 15.72 2.11 -10.59
C ALA A 70 15.45 3.54 -10.10
N GLU A 71 15.49 4.52 -11.01
CA GLU A 71 15.36 5.94 -10.67
C GLU A 71 14.07 6.26 -9.91
N ASP A 72 13.00 5.51 -10.19
CA ASP A 72 11.70 5.70 -9.55
C ASP A 72 11.64 5.24 -8.09
N LEU A 73 12.68 4.56 -7.61
CA LEU A 73 12.85 4.10 -6.23
C LEU A 73 13.77 5.01 -5.41
N TRP A 74 14.51 5.90 -6.06
CA TRP A 74 15.47 6.78 -5.39
C TRP A 74 14.79 7.67 -4.33
N GLY A 75 15.46 7.83 -3.19
CA GLY A 75 14.94 8.61 -2.06
C GLY A 75 13.79 7.95 -1.29
N MET A 76 13.35 6.74 -1.66
CA MET A 76 12.39 5.99 -0.87
C MET A 76 13.00 5.62 0.48
N GLN A 77 12.30 5.93 1.57
CA GLN A 77 12.65 5.53 2.94
C GLN A 77 12.27 4.06 3.16
N LEU A 78 12.95 3.15 2.44
CA LEU A 78 12.64 1.72 2.44
C LEU A 78 12.74 1.12 3.86
N GLY A 79 13.62 1.64 4.71
CA GLY A 79 13.73 1.25 6.11
C GLY A 79 12.46 1.49 6.93
N VAL A 80 11.86 2.68 6.78
CA VAL A 80 10.59 3.04 7.43
C VAL A 80 9.46 2.16 6.90
N THR A 81 9.38 1.97 5.59
CA THR A 81 8.39 1.09 4.96
C THR A 81 8.51 -0.35 5.48
N ALA A 82 9.73 -0.91 5.51
CA ALA A 82 10.00 -2.23 6.05
C ALA A 82 9.60 -2.34 7.53
N SER A 83 9.85 -1.29 8.33
CA SER A 83 9.41 -1.25 9.72
C SER A 83 7.89 -1.28 9.88
N HIS A 84 7.15 -0.55 9.04
CA HIS A 84 5.68 -0.56 9.06
C HIS A 84 5.11 -1.93 8.66
N ILE A 85 5.74 -2.62 7.71
CA ILE A 85 5.36 -3.99 7.34
C ILE A 85 5.56 -4.93 8.54
N ARG A 86 6.71 -4.89 9.22
CA ARG A 86 7.00 -5.77 10.38
C ARG A 86 6.08 -5.49 11.57
N ASN A 87 5.75 -4.22 11.80
CA ASN A 87 4.81 -3.82 12.85
C ASN A 87 3.33 -4.06 12.45
N LYS A 88 3.08 -4.70 11.29
CA LYS A 88 1.75 -5.03 10.75
C LYS A 88 0.83 -3.82 10.60
N SER A 89 1.39 -2.63 10.46
CA SER A 89 0.62 -1.39 10.29
C SER A 89 0.31 -1.08 8.82
N SER A 90 0.94 -1.81 7.89
CA SER A 90 0.83 -1.59 6.44
C SER A 90 1.00 -2.90 5.65
N TYR A 91 0.50 -2.93 4.41
CA TYR A 91 0.59 -4.00 3.41
C TYR A 91 0.00 -5.35 3.86
N SER A 92 -1.00 -5.33 4.75
CA SER A 92 -1.65 -6.54 5.27
C SER A 92 -2.19 -7.46 4.16
N THR A 93 -2.76 -6.89 3.09
CA THR A 93 -3.26 -7.63 1.92
C THR A 93 -2.18 -8.45 1.20
N PHE A 94 -0.91 -8.05 1.32
CA PHE A 94 0.22 -8.66 0.60
C PHE A 94 1.06 -9.60 1.47
N LYS A 95 0.57 -9.94 2.67
CA LYS A 95 1.26 -10.85 3.61
C LYS A 95 1.74 -12.17 2.98
N PRO A 96 0.96 -12.89 2.14
CA PRO A 96 1.43 -14.13 1.53
C PRO A 96 2.66 -13.91 0.64
N GLN A 97 2.71 -12.78 -0.08
CA GLN A 97 3.81 -12.46 -1.00
C GLN A 97 5.05 -11.99 -0.23
N LEU A 98 4.87 -11.31 0.90
CA LEU A 98 5.94 -10.97 1.84
C LEU A 98 6.57 -12.24 2.42
N GLU A 99 5.76 -13.21 2.83
CA GLU A 99 6.25 -14.50 3.33
C GLU A 99 6.97 -15.29 2.23
N GLU A 100 6.44 -15.32 1.00
CA GLU A 100 7.06 -15.98 -0.16
C GLU A 100 8.47 -15.45 -0.47
N MET A 101 8.68 -14.13 -0.36
CA MET A 101 9.99 -13.52 -0.57
C MET A 101 10.93 -13.66 0.65
N GLY A 102 10.48 -14.27 1.73
CA GLY A 102 11.24 -14.46 2.97
C GLY A 102 11.26 -13.22 3.88
N PHE A 103 10.27 -12.33 3.75
CA PHE A 103 10.09 -11.17 4.62
C PHE A 103 9.23 -11.60 5.82
N SER A 104 9.88 -11.75 6.99
CA SER A 104 9.24 -12.13 8.26
C SER A 104 9.01 -10.94 9.19
#